data_AF-A0A943B5Q6-F1
#
_entry.id   AF-A0A943B5Q6-F1
#
_cell.length_a   1.000
_cell.length_b   1.000
_cell.length_c   1.000
_cell.angle_alpha   90.00
_cell.angle_beta   90.00
_cell.angle_gamma   90.00
#
_symmetry.space_group_name_H-M   'P 1'
#
loop_
_entity.id
_entity.type
_entity.pdbx_description
1 polymer ?
#
loop_
_entity_poly.entity_id
_entity_poly.type
_entity_poly.pdbx_seq_one_letter_code
_entity_poly.pdbx_strand_id
1 'polypeptide(L)'
;MKFIILQATYYCSPLYDSVRHEYIDLSHLPISLPLKDELKLWAEKFNQLVDFENPTEGYIASSLERKEFIYTGYNLQNKLMKELGYDYSINYLPIFSNRTLQLWDNYEGSPFLDKEPPYFIEVKQMPITDHLKYEINQWRDFYKKIVDYENPKNGFLRNSWERKNFIIQGYELKNKLIKELSPHSFAIDYMPIPEVRTLRFMADYDSLPLRDRGYPFSIDLNDLPISKDLIRRLEDWDDAYVATLNQEDPPHSDFPTPEERKKFIEEGYTLQRLLQEALKDNFIIEYKPLPEKAGM
;
A
#
# COMPACT_ATOMS: atom_id res chain seq x y z
N MET A 1 37.80 9.04 -5.75
CA MET A 1 36.49 9.56 -6.19
C MET A 1 35.58 9.63 -4.97
N LYS A 2 35.11 10.83 -4.61
CA LYS A 2 34.21 11.06 -3.47
C LYS A 2 32.78 11.21 -3.97
N PHE A 3 31.80 10.65 -3.26
CA PHE A 3 30.39 10.68 -3.66
C PHE A 3 29.62 11.61 -2.74
N ILE A 4 29.06 12.68 -3.32
CA ILE A 4 28.26 13.66 -2.60
C ILE A 4 26.85 13.65 -3.18
N ILE A 5 25.88 13.58 -2.29
CA ILE A 5 24.48 13.80 -2.60
C ILE A 5 24.12 15.25 -2.24
N LEU A 6 23.65 16.01 -3.22
CA LEU A 6 22.97 17.29 -3.01
C LEU A 6 21.50 16.99 -2.76
N GLN A 7 20.98 17.33 -1.60
CA GLN A 7 19.57 17.13 -1.24
C GLN A 7 19.14 18.16 -0.18
N ALA A 8 17.90 18.63 -0.25
CA ALA A 8 17.35 19.50 0.78
C ALA A 8 16.69 18.64 1.86
N THR A 9 17.07 18.85 3.12
CA THR A 9 16.56 18.12 4.30
C THR A 9 16.45 19.08 5.48
N TYR A 10 15.47 18.85 6.38
CA TYR A 10 15.15 19.81 7.45
C TYR A 10 16.32 20.13 8.35
N TYR A 11 16.65 21.41 8.45
CA TYR A 11 17.69 21.94 9.35
C TYR A 11 19.06 21.25 9.21
N CYS A 12 19.31 20.60 8.08
CA CYS A 12 20.53 19.87 7.79
C CYS A 12 21.33 20.59 6.69
N SER A 13 22.61 20.24 6.57
CA SER A 13 23.41 20.68 5.44
C SER A 13 22.83 20.15 4.13
N PRO A 14 22.82 20.93 3.03
CA PRO A 14 22.32 20.47 1.73
C PRO A 14 23.19 19.38 1.08
N LEU A 15 24.35 19.04 1.65
CA LEU A 15 25.28 18.05 1.11
C LEU A 15 25.46 16.88 2.07
N TYR A 16 25.40 15.67 1.53
CA TYR A 16 25.52 14.40 2.27
C TYR A 16 26.60 13.52 1.62
N ASP A 17 27.55 13.03 2.42
CA ASP A 17 28.54 12.05 1.99
C ASP A 17 27.89 10.66 2.04
N SER A 18 27.66 10.06 0.87
CA SER A 18 26.96 8.77 0.78
C SER A 18 27.82 7.57 1.19
N VAL A 19 29.14 7.75 1.35
CA VAL A 19 30.07 6.69 1.77
C VAL A 19 30.25 6.71 3.29
N ARG A 20 30.33 7.91 3.87
CA ARG A 20 30.49 8.11 5.32
C ARG A 20 29.17 8.24 6.08
N HIS A 21 28.08 8.37 5.34
CA HIS A 21 26.72 8.53 5.86
C HIS A 21 26.54 9.76 6.76
N GLU A 22 27.21 10.87 6.43
CA GLU A 22 27.21 12.10 7.23
C GLU A 22 26.91 13.34 6.39
N TYR A 23 26.32 14.36 7.03
CA TYR A 23 26.12 15.66 6.41
C TYR A 23 27.45 16.42 6.36
N ILE A 24 27.76 16.97 5.20
CA ILE A 24 29.01 17.69 4.95
C ILE A 24 28.81 19.15 5.33
N ASP A 25 29.56 19.66 6.30
CA ASP A 25 29.62 21.10 6.52
C ASP A 25 30.28 21.79 5.31
N LEU A 26 29.55 22.76 4.74
CA LEU A 26 30.00 23.57 3.61
C LEU A 26 31.32 24.30 3.89
N SER A 27 31.63 24.59 5.16
CA SER A 27 32.90 25.18 5.57
C SER A 27 34.10 24.33 5.15
N HIS A 28 33.95 23.00 5.17
CA HIS A 28 35.00 22.03 4.87
C HIS A 28 35.22 21.76 3.38
N LEU A 29 34.37 22.28 2.50
CA LEU A 29 34.53 22.10 1.06
C LEU A 29 35.36 23.24 0.42
N PRO A 30 36.27 22.89 -0.51
CA PRO A 30 37.07 23.86 -1.26
C PRO A 30 36.26 24.47 -2.42
N ILE A 31 35.07 24.99 -2.10
CA ILE A 31 34.20 25.72 -3.03
C ILE A 31 34.15 27.20 -2.67
N SER A 32 33.77 28.02 -3.63
CA SER A 32 33.67 29.46 -3.53
C SER A 32 32.64 29.89 -2.49
N LEU A 33 32.90 31.02 -1.82
CA LEU A 33 31.96 31.58 -0.85
C LEU A 33 30.57 31.84 -1.45
N PRO A 34 30.44 32.39 -2.68
CA PRO A 34 29.13 32.55 -3.33
C PRO A 34 28.36 31.24 -3.47
N LEU A 35 29.03 30.14 -3.86
CA LEU A 35 28.37 28.85 -3.98
C LEU A 35 27.92 28.29 -2.62
N LYS A 36 28.71 28.51 -1.56
CA LYS A 36 28.30 28.15 -0.18
C LYS A 36 27.04 28.90 0.23
N ASP A 37 26.96 30.19 -0.08
CA ASP A 37 25.81 31.02 0.28
C ASP A 37 24.56 30.65 -0.52
N GLU A 38 24.70 30.35 -1.82
CA GLU A 38 23.58 29.85 -2.64
C GLU A 38 23.04 28.50 -2.13
N LEU A 39 23.93 27.58 -1.72
CA LEU A 39 23.54 26.29 -1.14
C LEU A 39 22.77 26.46 0.18
N LYS A 40 23.23 27.36 1.05
CA LYS A 40 22.54 27.71 2.31
C LYS A 40 21.17 28.31 2.03
N LEU A 41 21.10 29.30 1.16
CA LEU A 41 19.84 29.97 0.80
C LEU A 41 18.83 28.98 0.21
N TRP A 42 19.30 28.06 -0.65
CA TRP A 42 18.46 27.00 -1.20
C TRP A 42 17.95 26.04 -0.11
N ALA A 43 18.78 25.63 0.84
CA ALA A 43 18.36 24.82 1.98
C ALA A 43 17.39 25.57 2.93
N GLU A 44 17.63 26.85 3.20
CA GLU A 44 16.74 27.70 3.99
C GLU A 44 15.37 27.88 3.33
N LYS A 45 15.36 28.07 2.00
CA LYS A 45 14.12 28.10 1.22
C LYS A 45 13.33 26.79 1.39
N PHE A 46 13.99 25.64 1.44
CA PHE A 46 13.32 24.37 1.74
C PHE A 46 12.68 24.35 3.13
N ASN A 47 13.39 24.84 4.15
CA ASN A 47 12.85 24.92 5.51
C ASN A 47 11.63 25.86 5.60
N GLN A 48 11.58 26.91 4.77
CA GLN A 48 10.45 27.85 4.69
C GLN A 48 9.26 27.32 3.90
N LEU A 49 9.48 26.39 2.96
CA LEU A 49 8.42 25.79 2.14
C LEU A 49 7.51 24.82 2.93
N VAL A 50 7.79 24.59 4.21
CA VAL A 50 7.17 23.54 5.02
C VAL A 50 6.66 24.10 6.34
N ASP A 51 5.64 24.93 6.27
CA ASP A 51 4.71 25.14 7.39
C ASP A 51 3.54 24.14 7.24
N PHE A 52 3.87 22.84 7.13
CA PHE A 52 2.93 21.76 6.73
C PHE A 52 2.13 21.15 7.90
N GLU A 53 2.34 21.56 9.15
CA GLU A 53 1.49 21.07 10.26
C GLU A 53 0.17 21.83 10.37
N ASN A 54 0.03 23.00 9.72
CA ASN A 54 -1.26 23.70 9.66
C ASN A 54 -1.35 24.73 8.51
N PRO A 55 -1.37 24.30 7.23
CA PRO A 55 -1.54 25.24 6.14
C PRO A 55 -2.99 25.77 6.13
N THR A 56 -3.18 27.01 6.56
CA THR A 56 -4.34 27.80 6.12
C THR A 56 -4.35 27.80 4.60
N GLU A 57 -5.50 27.45 4.02
CA GLU A 57 -5.81 27.32 2.60
C GLU A 57 -4.74 27.88 1.65
N GLY A 58 -4.04 26.95 0.99
CA GLY A 58 -3.44 27.17 -0.32
C GLY A 58 -2.27 28.15 -0.37
N TYR A 59 -1.10 27.79 0.15
CA TYR A 59 0.16 28.36 -0.31
C TYR A 59 1.27 27.33 -0.14
N ILE A 60 1.99 27.06 -1.23
CA ILE A 60 3.15 26.16 -1.35
C ILE A 60 2.82 24.69 -1.72
N ALA A 61 2.56 24.44 -3.01
CA ALA A 61 2.84 23.15 -3.69
C ALA A 61 2.44 23.14 -5.19
N SER A 62 1.80 24.20 -5.70
CA SER A 62 1.35 24.31 -7.10
C SER A 62 2.44 24.82 -8.06
N SER A 63 3.22 23.86 -8.57
CA SER A 63 3.90 23.82 -9.88
C SER A 63 4.96 24.87 -10.31
N LEU A 64 4.99 26.15 -9.91
CA LEU A 64 6.05 27.08 -10.38
C LEU A 64 7.22 27.19 -9.40
N GLU A 65 6.97 27.54 -8.14
CA GLU A 65 8.02 27.67 -7.11
C GLU A 65 8.74 26.35 -6.85
N ARG A 66 8.03 25.22 -6.93
CA ARG A 66 8.63 23.87 -6.87
C ARG A 66 9.52 23.59 -8.07
N LYS A 67 9.11 23.97 -9.28
CA LYS A 67 9.94 23.81 -10.49
C LYS A 67 11.19 24.68 -10.41
N GLU A 68 11.05 25.92 -9.95
CA GLU A 68 12.19 26.83 -9.71
C GLU A 68 13.13 26.29 -8.64
N PHE A 69 12.60 25.72 -7.56
CA PHE A 69 13.40 25.08 -6.51
C PHE A 69 14.18 23.88 -7.06
N ILE A 70 13.51 23.01 -7.81
CA ILE A 70 14.13 21.84 -8.45
C ILE A 70 15.22 22.28 -9.44
N TYR A 71 14.91 23.25 -10.30
CA TYR A 71 15.84 23.81 -11.28
C TYR A 71 17.05 24.47 -10.61
N THR A 72 16.84 25.19 -9.51
CA THR A 72 17.93 25.74 -8.68
C THR A 72 18.85 24.64 -8.18
N GLY A 73 18.30 23.51 -7.71
CA GLY A 73 19.12 22.36 -7.29
C GLY A 73 19.97 21.76 -8.42
N TYR A 74 19.43 21.62 -9.64
CA TYR A 74 20.23 21.20 -10.80
C TYR A 74 21.34 22.20 -11.16
N ASN A 75 21.07 23.50 -11.05
CA ASN A 75 22.11 24.52 -11.27
C ASN A 75 23.21 24.45 -10.21
N LEU A 76 22.84 24.22 -8.95
CA LEU A 76 23.78 24.03 -7.85
C LEU A 76 24.63 22.78 -8.04
N GLN A 77 24.05 21.67 -8.50
CA GLN A 77 24.79 20.47 -8.88
C GLN A 77 25.85 20.78 -9.94
N ASN A 78 25.48 21.49 -10.99
CA ASN A 78 26.39 21.86 -12.07
C ASN A 78 27.52 22.79 -11.57
N LYS A 79 27.22 23.74 -10.67
CA LYS A 79 28.24 24.60 -10.05
C LYS A 79 29.20 23.79 -9.16
N LEU A 80 28.68 22.87 -8.34
CA LEU A 80 29.47 21.96 -7.52
C LEU A 80 30.41 21.11 -8.37
N MET A 81 29.92 20.52 -9.47
CA MET A 81 30.74 19.73 -10.39
C MET A 81 31.86 20.56 -11.04
N LYS A 82 31.59 21.83 -11.37
CA LYS A 82 32.59 22.73 -11.96
C LYS A 82 33.69 23.12 -10.97
N GLU A 83 33.34 23.42 -9.72
CA GLU A 83 34.31 23.89 -8.74
C GLU A 83 35.09 22.76 -8.06
N LEU A 84 34.47 21.62 -7.80
CA LEU A 84 35.12 20.47 -7.15
C LEU A 84 35.90 19.59 -8.13
N GLY A 85 35.61 19.69 -9.43
CA GLY A 85 36.28 18.92 -10.47
C GLY A 85 35.98 17.42 -10.43
N TYR A 86 36.75 16.65 -11.20
CA TYR A 86 36.49 15.22 -11.47
C TYR A 86 36.76 14.28 -10.28
N ASP A 87 37.39 14.77 -9.20
CA ASP A 87 37.61 13.98 -7.99
C ASP A 87 36.31 13.70 -7.21
N TYR A 88 35.24 14.44 -7.54
CA TYR A 88 33.94 14.37 -6.91
C TYR A 88 32.85 13.95 -7.91
N SER A 89 32.03 12.99 -7.48
CA SER A 89 30.78 12.62 -8.13
C SER A 89 29.63 13.25 -7.37
N ILE A 90 28.99 14.26 -7.96
CA ILE A 90 27.88 14.99 -7.34
C ILE A 90 26.56 14.49 -7.93
N ASN A 91 25.70 13.92 -7.10
CA ASN A 91 24.35 13.52 -7.50
C ASN A 91 23.32 14.44 -6.82
N TYR A 92 22.47 15.09 -7.61
CA TYR A 92 21.35 15.85 -7.05
C TYR A 92 20.12 14.95 -6.91
N LEU A 93 19.61 14.86 -5.69
CA LEU A 93 18.31 14.27 -5.40
C LEU A 93 17.31 15.41 -5.20
N PRO A 94 16.53 15.78 -6.25
CA PRO A 94 15.46 16.75 -6.07
C PRO A 94 14.45 16.23 -5.06
N ILE A 95 13.71 17.15 -4.42
CA ILE A 95 12.60 16.82 -3.51
C ILE A 95 11.60 15.94 -4.28
N PHE A 96 11.77 14.65 -4.03
CA PHE A 96 11.08 13.49 -4.57
C PHE A 96 10.87 13.58 -6.08
N SER A 97 11.81 13.02 -6.83
CA SER A 97 11.72 12.83 -8.28
C SER A 97 10.53 11.97 -8.73
N ASN A 98 9.65 11.51 -7.83
CA ASN A 98 8.30 11.03 -8.08
C ASN A 98 7.60 10.82 -6.73
N ARG A 99 6.79 11.79 -6.25
CA ARG A 99 5.87 11.47 -5.15
C ARG A 99 4.91 10.41 -5.67
N THR A 100 4.94 9.21 -5.12
CA THR A 100 4.06 8.13 -5.59
C THR A 100 2.73 8.26 -4.87
N LEU A 101 1.73 8.74 -5.60
CA LEU A 101 0.36 8.78 -5.13
C LEU A 101 -0.36 7.51 -5.55
N GLN A 102 -0.88 6.78 -4.58
CA GLN A 102 -1.70 5.60 -4.82
C GLN A 102 -3.16 6.03 -4.85
N LEU A 103 -3.79 5.83 -6.01
CA LEU A 103 -5.24 5.77 -6.13
C LEU A 103 -5.66 4.38 -5.63
N TRP A 104 -6.42 4.33 -4.56
CA TRP A 104 -6.88 3.09 -3.94
C TRP A 104 -8.39 3.15 -3.70
N ASP A 105 -9.06 2.05 -3.99
CA ASP A 105 -10.43 1.80 -3.56
C ASP A 105 -10.49 1.57 -2.04
N ASN A 106 -11.21 2.42 -1.31
CA ASN A 106 -11.47 2.17 0.10
C ASN A 106 -12.91 2.47 0.47
N TYR A 107 -13.39 1.71 1.45
CA TYR A 107 -14.75 1.84 1.96
C TYR A 107 -14.88 3.10 2.81
N GLU A 108 -13.85 3.38 3.62
CA GLU A 108 -13.72 4.55 4.47
C GLU A 108 -12.35 5.21 4.25
N GLY A 109 -12.34 6.54 4.07
CA GLY A 109 -11.12 7.33 3.91
C GLY A 109 -10.97 8.02 2.56
N SER A 110 -9.81 8.65 2.36
CA SER A 110 -9.48 9.30 1.08
C SER A 110 -9.04 8.25 0.05
N PRO A 111 -9.46 8.35 -1.24
CA PRO A 111 -8.99 7.43 -2.29
C PRO A 111 -7.50 7.64 -2.64
N PHE A 112 -6.84 8.63 -2.05
CA PHE A 112 -5.45 8.96 -2.30
C PHE A 112 -4.60 8.67 -1.08
N LEU A 113 -3.69 7.71 -1.23
CA LEU A 113 -2.64 7.42 -0.28
C LEU A 113 -1.30 7.94 -0.81
N ASP A 114 -0.66 8.83 -0.07
CA ASP A 114 0.74 9.21 -0.29
C ASP A 114 1.63 8.27 0.54
N LYS A 115 2.79 7.87 0.00
CA LYS A 115 3.76 7.05 0.74
C LYS A 115 4.45 7.83 1.86
N GLU A 116 4.27 9.15 1.87
CA GLU A 116 4.81 10.07 2.86
C GLU A 116 3.70 10.93 3.47
N PRO A 117 3.88 11.44 4.70
CA PRO A 117 2.93 12.36 5.30
C PRO A 117 2.58 13.58 4.41
N PRO A 118 1.30 14.02 4.39
CA PRO A 118 0.16 13.37 5.01
C PRO A 118 -0.26 12.14 4.19
N TYR A 119 -0.23 10.95 4.82
CA TYR A 119 -0.49 9.68 4.15
C TYR A 119 -1.84 9.66 3.43
N PHE A 120 -2.84 10.40 3.90
CA PHE A 120 -4.14 10.54 3.26
C PHE A 120 -4.32 11.97 2.76
N ILE A 121 -4.67 12.12 1.47
CA ILE A 121 -4.91 13.44 0.85
C ILE A 121 -6.36 13.51 0.39
N GLU A 122 -7.19 14.37 0.96
CA GLU A 122 -8.61 14.43 0.55
C GLU A 122 -8.77 14.86 -0.92
N VAL A 123 -9.78 14.32 -1.62
CA VAL A 123 -10.09 14.69 -3.02
C VAL A 123 -10.23 16.21 -3.19
N LYS A 124 -10.79 16.91 -2.19
CA LYS A 124 -10.97 18.38 -2.23
C LYS A 124 -9.65 19.14 -2.23
N GLN A 125 -8.61 18.57 -1.60
CA GLN A 125 -7.27 19.14 -1.47
C GLN A 125 -6.42 18.91 -2.74
N MET A 126 -6.86 18.03 -3.64
CA MET A 126 -6.11 17.68 -4.86
C MET A 126 -6.07 18.85 -5.87
N PRO A 127 -4.89 19.15 -6.45
CA PRO A 127 -4.72 20.21 -7.45
C PRO A 127 -5.15 19.71 -8.86
N ILE A 128 -6.40 19.27 -8.97
CA ILE A 128 -7.04 18.76 -10.18
C ILE A 128 -8.35 19.50 -10.43
N THR A 129 -8.89 19.38 -11.64
CA THR A 129 -10.14 20.02 -12.03
C THR A 129 -11.33 19.53 -11.20
N ASP A 130 -12.32 20.39 -10.97
CA ASP A 130 -13.56 20.01 -10.27
C ASP A 130 -14.32 18.90 -10.99
N HIS A 131 -14.20 18.85 -12.32
CA HIS A 131 -14.73 17.75 -13.11
C HIS A 131 -14.07 16.41 -12.75
N LEU A 132 -12.73 16.35 -12.69
CA LEU A 132 -12.04 15.13 -12.30
C LEU A 132 -12.33 14.75 -10.84
N LYS A 133 -12.43 15.72 -9.93
CA LYS A 133 -12.89 15.47 -8.54
C LYS A 133 -14.28 14.83 -8.50
N TYR A 134 -15.20 15.32 -9.33
CA TYR A 134 -16.54 14.75 -9.44
C TYR A 134 -16.51 13.30 -9.95
N GLU A 135 -15.74 13.01 -11.01
CA GLU A 135 -15.59 11.65 -11.54
C GLU A 135 -14.99 10.68 -10.51
N ILE A 136 -13.97 11.11 -9.74
CA ILE A 136 -13.39 10.31 -8.66
C ILE A 136 -14.44 10.01 -7.58
N ASN A 137 -15.26 11.00 -7.20
CA ASN A 137 -16.31 10.76 -6.21
C ASN A 137 -17.42 9.82 -6.73
N GLN A 138 -17.81 9.92 -8.00
CA GLN A 138 -18.73 8.95 -8.61
C GLN A 138 -18.16 7.53 -8.62
N TRP A 139 -16.87 7.39 -8.93
CA TRP A 139 -16.16 6.12 -8.86
C TRP A 139 -16.15 5.56 -7.43
N ARG A 140 -15.91 6.39 -6.40
CA ARG A 140 -16.00 5.99 -4.98
C ARG A 140 -17.40 5.56 -4.57
N ASP A 141 -18.43 6.28 -5.01
CA ASP A 141 -19.82 5.89 -4.72
C ASP A 141 -20.19 4.58 -5.43
N PHE A 142 -19.64 4.34 -6.61
CA PHE A 142 -19.79 3.06 -7.30
C PHE A 142 -19.07 1.93 -6.55
N TYR A 143 -17.86 2.17 -6.02
CA TYR A 143 -17.17 1.21 -5.16
C TYR A 143 -18.01 0.81 -3.96
N LYS A 144 -18.61 1.76 -3.24
CA LYS A 144 -19.48 1.46 -2.09
C LYS A 144 -20.64 0.56 -2.49
N LYS A 145 -21.29 0.83 -3.62
CA LYS A 145 -22.35 -0.03 -4.16
C LYS A 145 -21.84 -1.43 -4.49
N ILE A 146 -20.64 -1.54 -5.05
CA ILE A 146 -20.00 -2.83 -5.33
C ILE A 146 -19.69 -3.57 -4.02
N VAL A 147 -19.04 -2.94 -3.05
CA VAL A 147 -18.69 -3.57 -1.76
C VAL A 147 -19.94 -3.97 -0.98
N ASP A 148 -20.98 -3.15 -0.97
CA ASP A 148 -22.25 -3.47 -0.31
C ASP A 148 -22.94 -4.66 -0.99
N TYR A 149 -22.89 -4.73 -2.32
CA TYR A 149 -23.42 -5.84 -3.10
C TYR A 149 -22.58 -7.11 -2.96
N GLU A 150 -21.26 -6.96 -2.93
CA GLU A 150 -20.26 -8.02 -2.80
C GLU A 150 -19.95 -8.37 -1.33
N ASN A 151 -20.68 -7.80 -0.38
CA ASN A 151 -20.62 -8.21 1.02
C ASN A 151 -21.05 -9.68 1.09
N PRO A 152 -20.28 -10.57 1.75
CA PRO A 152 -20.67 -11.97 1.95
C PRO A 152 -22.13 -12.11 2.43
N LYS A 153 -22.59 -11.20 3.30
CA LYS A 153 -23.96 -11.17 3.82
C LYS A 153 -25.06 -10.80 2.81
N ASN A 154 -24.72 -10.10 1.73
CA ASN A 154 -25.68 -9.57 0.75
C ASN A 154 -25.68 -10.30 -0.59
N GLY A 155 -24.79 -11.28 -0.76
CA GLY A 155 -24.84 -12.22 -1.88
C GLY A 155 -23.79 -11.96 -2.95
N PHE A 156 -22.84 -12.90 -3.00
CA PHE A 156 -21.98 -13.21 -4.14
C PHE A 156 -21.03 -12.10 -4.65
N LEU A 157 -19.76 -12.31 -4.30
CA LEU A 157 -18.60 -11.87 -5.07
C LEU A 157 -18.55 -12.58 -6.42
N ARG A 158 -19.37 -12.16 -7.39
CA ARG A 158 -19.14 -12.54 -8.78
C ARG A 158 -18.00 -11.70 -9.32
N ASN A 159 -17.16 -12.28 -10.17
CA ASN A 159 -16.40 -11.54 -11.17
C ASN A 159 -17.37 -10.87 -12.17
N SER A 160 -18.12 -9.89 -11.65
CA SER A 160 -19.27 -9.27 -12.27
C SER A 160 -18.81 -8.29 -13.34
N TRP A 161 -19.71 -7.99 -14.28
CA TRP A 161 -19.41 -6.97 -15.28
C TRP A 161 -19.18 -5.62 -14.61
N GLU A 162 -19.89 -5.34 -13.51
CA GLU A 162 -19.76 -4.17 -12.66
C GLU A 162 -18.36 -4.05 -12.06
N ARG A 163 -17.80 -5.13 -11.52
CA ARG A 163 -16.42 -5.16 -10.98
C ARG A 163 -15.38 -4.87 -12.06
N LYS A 164 -15.51 -5.53 -13.21
CA LYS A 164 -14.61 -5.30 -14.36
C LYS A 164 -14.68 -3.85 -14.84
N ASN A 165 -15.90 -3.32 -14.93
CA ASN A 165 -16.13 -1.93 -15.31
C ASN A 165 -15.52 -0.95 -14.27
N PHE A 166 -15.64 -1.24 -12.98
CA PHE A 166 -15.02 -0.44 -11.91
C PHE A 166 -13.48 -0.40 -12.02
N ILE A 167 -12.85 -1.55 -12.28
CA ILE A 167 -11.40 -1.64 -12.47
C ILE A 167 -10.97 -0.82 -13.70
N ILE A 168 -11.71 -0.93 -14.81
CA ILE A 168 -11.46 -0.14 -16.04
C ILE A 168 -11.56 1.36 -15.75
N GLN A 169 -12.62 1.80 -15.04
CA GLN A 169 -12.78 3.20 -14.63
C GLN A 169 -11.61 3.68 -13.76
N GLY A 170 -11.09 2.84 -12.87
CA GLY A 170 -9.91 3.16 -12.07
C GLY A 170 -8.66 3.42 -12.92
N TYR A 171 -8.41 2.61 -13.95
CA TYR A 171 -7.33 2.85 -14.90
C TYR A 171 -7.54 4.11 -15.75
N GLU A 172 -8.77 4.41 -16.15
CA GLU A 172 -9.09 5.66 -16.85
C GLU A 172 -8.84 6.89 -15.98
N LEU A 173 -9.28 6.84 -14.72
CA LEU A 173 -9.03 7.89 -13.72
C LEU A 173 -7.53 8.06 -13.47
N LYS A 174 -6.76 6.98 -13.33
CA LYS A 174 -5.29 7.04 -13.27
C LYS A 174 -4.71 7.82 -14.44
N ASN A 175 -5.14 7.54 -15.67
CA ASN A 175 -4.62 8.23 -16.86
C ASN A 175 -5.01 9.72 -16.88
N LYS A 176 -6.21 10.08 -16.43
CA LYS A 176 -6.63 11.49 -16.28
C LYS A 176 -5.83 12.20 -15.18
N LEU A 177 -5.63 11.56 -14.03
CA LEU A 177 -4.78 12.03 -12.95
C LEU A 177 -3.35 12.25 -13.42
N ILE A 178 -2.77 11.30 -14.16
CA ILE A 178 -1.44 11.48 -14.76
C ILE A 178 -1.43 12.73 -15.63
N LYS A 179 -2.43 12.97 -16.49
CA LYS A 179 -2.44 14.17 -17.35
C LYS A 179 -2.47 15.47 -16.55
N GLU A 180 -3.28 15.56 -15.50
CA GLU A 180 -3.42 16.78 -14.70
C GLU A 180 -2.30 16.96 -13.66
N LEU A 181 -1.74 15.87 -13.15
CA LEU A 181 -0.71 15.86 -12.10
C LEU A 181 0.71 15.65 -12.64
N SER A 182 0.91 15.28 -13.90
CA SER A 182 2.24 15.21 -14.55
C SER A 182 3.04 16.50 -14.38
N PRO A 183 2.45 17.71 -14.49
CA PRO A 183 3.18 18.96 -14.22
C PRO A 183 3.65 19.12 -12.76
N HIS A 184 3.16 18.29 -11.85
CA HIS A 184 3.38 18.34 -10.40
C HIS A 184 4.30 17.20 -9.89
N SER A 185 4.90 16.41 -10.79
CA SER A 185 5.87 15.34 -10.46
C SER A 185 5.30 14.22 -9.55
N PHE A 186 4.03 13.86 -9.76
CA PHE A 186 3.46 12.66 -9.14
C PHE A 186 3.61 11.44 -10.05
N ALA A 187 4.16 10.35 -9.52
CA ALA A 187 3.89 9.03 -10.07
C ALA A 187 2.53 8.59 -9.55
N ILE A 188 1.61 8.22 -10.43
CA ILE A 188 0.29 7.74 -10.02
C ILE A 188 0.27 6.22 -10.18
N ASP A 189 0.09 5.52 -9.07
CA ASP A 189 -0.20 4.09 -9.04
C ASP A 189 -1.69 3.90 -8.81
N TYR A 190 -2.29 2.93 -9.50
CA TYR A 190 -3.64 2.49 -9.21
C TYR A 190 -3.52 1.12 -8.57
N MET A 191 -4.09 0.98 -7.37
CA MET A 191 -4.22 -0.29 -6.66
C MET A 191 -5.67 -0.76 -6.83
N PRO A 192 -5.97 -1.60 -7.84
CA PRO A 192 -7.32 -2.13 -7.99
C PRO A 192 -7.63 -3.16 -6.91
N ILE A 193 -8.92 -3.34 -6.63
CA ILE A 193 -9.43 -4.56 -6.02
C ILE A 193 -8.84 -5.78 -6.74
N PRO A 194 -8.33 -6.79 -6.00
CA PRO A 194 -7.89 -8.04 -6.61
C PRO A 194 -9.01 -8.62 -7.48
N GLU A 195 -8.70 -9.04 -8.70
CA GLU A 195 -9.70 -9.62 -9.61
C GLU A 195 -10.36 -10.87 -8.99
N VAL A 196 -9.60 -11.61 -8.19
CA VAL A 196 -10.06 -12.78 -7.43
C VAL A 196 -9.59 -12.64 -5.99
N ARG A 197 -10.50 -12.84 -5.03
CA ARG A 197 -10.16 -12.81 -3.60
C ARG A 197 -9.56 -14.15 -3.17
N THR A 198 -8.61 -14.12 -2.23
CA THR A 198 -8.05 -15.33 -1.64
C THR A 198 -8.65 -15.53 -0.25
N LEU A 199 -9.40 -16.62 -0.07
CA LEU A 199 -9.84 -17.06 1.24
C LEU A 199 -8.83 -18.06 1.80
N ARG A 200 -8.42 -17.81 3.03
CA ARG A 200 -7.59 -18.73 3.79
C ARG A 200 -8.51 -19.67 4.57
N PHE A 201 -8.38 -20.95 4.30
CA PHE A 201 -9.01 -22.04 5.03
C PHE A 201 -8.00 -22.63 6.02
N MET A 202 -8.29 -22.56 7.31
CA MET A 202 -7.41 -23.09 8.35
C MET A 202 -8.20 -23.35 9.62
N ALA A 203 -7.73 -24.29 10.43
CA ALA A 203 -8.27 -24.50 11.76
C ALA A 203 -7.58 -23.53 12.72
N ASP A 204 -8.36 -22.90 13.59
CA ASP A 204 -7.86 -22.00 14.62
C ASP A 204 -8.86 -21.97 15.78
N TYR A 205 -8.38 -21.97 17.02
CA TYR A 205 -9.28 -21.97 18.17
C TYR A 205 -10.03 -20.63 18.25
N ASP A 206 -11.29 -20.69 18.68
CA ASP A 206 -12.18 -19.53 18.83
C ASP A 206 -12.33 -18.69 17.55
N SER A 207 -12.29 -19.34 16.39
CA SER A 207 -12.31 -18.67 15.10
C SER A 207 -13.01 -19.47 14.02
N LEU A 208 -13.71 -18.78 13.12
CA LEU A 208 -14.30 -19.45 11.96
C LEU A 208 -13.21 -19.94 10.99
N PRO A 209 -13.44 -21.05 10.30
CA PRO A 209 -12.42 -21.72 9.48
C PRO A 209 -12.05 -20.96 8.20
N LEU A 210 -12.84 -19.98 7.77
CA LEU A 210 -12.59 -19.17 6.57
C LEU A 210 -12.34 -17.70 6.91
N ARG A 211 -11.21 -17.18 6.41
CA ARG A 211 -10.81 -15.77 6.55
C ARG A 211 -10.46 -15.16 5.21
N ASP A 212 -10.87 -13.93 4.96
CA ASP A 212 -10.42 -13.18 3.79
C ASP A 212 -8.99 -12.66 4.04
N ARG A 213 -8.06 -12.87 3.12
CA ARG A 213 -6.68 -12.35 3.27
C ARG A 213 -6.64 -10.82 3.20
N GLY A 214 -7.56 -10.20 2.46
CA GLY A 214 -7.59 -8.76 2.24
C GLY A 214 -8.44 -7.98 3.25
N TYR A 215 -9.20 -8.68 4.11
CA TYR A 215 -10.12 -8.04 5.06
C TYR A 215 -9.98 -8.64 6.46
N PRO A 216 -10.19 -7.84 7.52
CA PRO A 216 -10.00 -8.28 8.90
C PRO A 216 -11.13 -9.18 9.43
N PHE A 217 -12.14 -9.51 8.61
CA PHE A 217 -13.34 -10.21 9.06
C PHE A 217 -13.32 -11.69 8.67
N SER A 218 -13.71 -12.54 9.61
CA SER A 218 -14.03 -13.94 9.35
C SER A 218 -15.32 -14.06 8.55
N ILE A 219 -15.43 -15.12 7.75
CA ILE A 219 -16.58 -15.37 6.88
C ILE A 219 -17.49 -16.42 7.52
N ASP A 220 -18.76 -16.10 7.71
CA ASP A 220 -19.77 -17.08 8.09
C ASP A 220 -20.02 -18.04 6.92
N LEU A 221 -20.03 -19.35 7.18
CA LEU A 221 -20.27 -20.36 6.16
C LEU A 221 -21.67 -20.24 5.55
N ASN A 222 -22.64 -19.74 6.32
CA ASN A 222 -24.01 -19.53 5.85
C ASN A 222 -24.14 -18.34 4.89
N ASP A 223 -23.18 -17.42 4.89
CA ASP A 223 -23.08 -16.34 3.92
C ASP A 223 -22.52 -16.83 2.57
N LEU A 224 -21.96 -18.05 2.53
CA LEU A 224 -21.38 -18.62 1.31
C LEU A 224 -22.39 -19.41 0.50
N PRO A 225 -22.30 -19.33 -0.85
CA PRO A 225 -23.20 -20.04 -1.74
C PRO A 225 -22.81 -21.50 -1.98
N ILE A 226 -22.64 -22.22 -0.89
CA ILE A 226 -22.23 -23.62 -0.87
C ILE A 226 -23.37 -24.50 -0.36
N SER A 227 -23.31 -25.80 -0.63
CA SER A 227 -24.37 -26.71 -0.19
C SER A 227 -24.40 -26.83 1.33
N LYS A 228 -25.59 -27.05 1.90
CA LYS A 228 -25.75 -27.33 3.33
C LYS A 228 -24.90 -28.53 3.80
N ASP A 229 -24.73 -29.52 2.93
CA ASP A 229 -23.87 -30.68 3.22
C ASP A 229 -22.39 -30.29 3.33
N LEU A 230 -21.91 -29.36 2.49
CA LEU A 230 -20.54 -28.86 2.58
C LEU A 230 -20.35 -27.97 3.82
N ILE A 231 -21.34 -27.13 4.15
CA ILE A 231 -21.34 -26.34 5.41
C ILE A 231 -21.19 -27.28 6.60
N ARG A 232 -22.03 -28.31 6.70
CA ARG A 232 -21.98 -29.28 7.80
C ARG A 232 -20.64 -30.01 7.89
N ARG A 233 -20.05 -30.41 6.76
CA ARG A 233 -18.71 -31.04 6.78
C ARG A 233 -17.60 -30.10 7.24
N LEU A 234 -17.70 -28.81 6.91
CA LEU A 234 -16.75 -27.79 7.38
C LEU A 234 -16.90 -27.56 8.89
N GLU A 235 -18.13 -27.51 9.39
CA GLU A 235 -18.45 -27.43 10.82
C GLU A 235 -17.96 -28.67 11.58
N ASP A 236 -18.28 -29.88 11.09
CA ASP A 236 -17.82 -31.15 11.68
C ASP A 236 -16.28 -31.22 11.72
N TRP A 237 -15.61 -30.69 10.70
CA TRP A 237 -14.15 -30.60 10.65
C TRP A 237 -13.62 -29.59 11.67
N ASP A 238 -14.19 -28.40 11.77
CA ASP A 238 -13.78 -27.39 12.75
C ASP A 238 -13.99 -27.88 14.20
N ASP A 239 -15.15 -28.48 14.48
CA ASP A 239 -15.49 -29.09 15.77
C ASP A 239 -14.48 -30.19 16.16
N ALA A 240 -14.04 -31.00 15.19
CA ALA A 240 -13.02 -32.02 15.43
C ALA A 240 -11.68 -31.42 15.86
N TYR A 241 -11.30 -30.24 15.34
CA TYR A 241 -10.12 -29.51 15.79
C TYR A 241 -10.34 -28.90 17.18
N VAL A 242 -11.47 -28.23 17.40
CA VAL A 242 -11.80 -27.62 18.70
C VAL A 242 -11.81 -28.66 19.82
N ALA A 243 -12.29 -29.88 19.54
CA ALA A 243 -12.27 -31.00 20.49
C ALA A 243 -10.87 -31.43 20.94
N THR A 244 -9.80 -31.04 20.22
CA THR A 244 -8.40 -31.30 20.62
C THR A 244 -7.90 -30.33 21.69
N LEU A 245 -8.62 -29.23 21.96
CA LEU A 245 -8.19 -28.20 22.88
C LEU A 245 -8.10 -28.73 24.30
N ASN A 246 -6.88 -28.76 24.84
CA ASN A 246 -6.65 -28.99 26.26
C ASN A 246 -6.84 -27.66 27.01
N GLN A 247 -7.96 -27.53 27.73
CA GLN A 247 -8.30 -26.32 28.49
C GLN A 247 -7.32 -26.04 29.65
N GLU A 248 -6.70 -27.08 30.21
CA GLU A 248 -5.76 -26.95 31.33
C GLU A 248 -4.34 -26.65 30.85
N ASP A 249 -3.97 -27.13 29.66
CA ASP A 249 -2.65 -26.94 29.05
C ASP A 249 -2.75 -26.74 27.52
N PRO A 250 -3.18 -25.55 27.07
CA PRO A 250 -3.43 -25.27 25.65
C PRO A 250 -2.25 -25.55 24.71
N PRO A 251 -0.97 -25.26 25.09
CA PRO A 251 0.19 -25.61 24.25
C PRO A 251 0.33 -27.11 23.92
N HIS A 252 -0.25 -27.99 24.74
CA HIS A 252 -0.22 -29.45 24.53
C HIS A 252 -1.49 -29.98 23.86
N SER A 253 -2.35 -29.11 23.33
CA SER A 253 -3.49 -29.53 22.51
C SER A 253 -3.01 -30.27 21.25
N ASP A 254 -3.61 -31.43 21.01
CA ASP A 254 -3.37 -32.22 19.80
C ASP A 254 -4.43 -33.31 19.63
N PHE A 255 -4.42 -33.92 18.45
CA PHE A 255 -5.15 -35.15 18.22
C PHE A 255 -4.57 -36.29 19.09
N PRO A 256 -5.41 -37.22 19.57
CA PRO A 256 -4.97 -38.34 20.40
C PRO A 256 -3.94 -39.24 19.72
N THR A 257 -3.97 -39.32 18.38
CA THR A 257 -3.06 -40.15 17.59
C THR A 257 -2.52 -39.43 16.34
N PRO A 258 -1.31 -39.80 15.86
CA PRO A 258 -0.79 -39.32 14.58
C PRO A 258 -1.72 -39.64 13.40
N GLU A 259 -2.39 -40.80 13.43
CA GLU A 259 -3.32 -41.24 12.39
C GLU A 259 -4.56 -40.35 12.31
N GLU A 260 -5.14 -39.97 13.45
CA GLU A 260 -6.28 -39.04 13.49
C GLU A 260 -5.88 -37.65 13.01
N ARG A 261 -4.70 -37.17 13.41
CA ARG A 261 -4.13 -35.91 12.92
C ARG A 261 -3.95 -35.91 11.40
N LYS A 262 -3.45 -37.02 10.86
CA LYS A 262 -3.25 -37.20 9.42
C LYS A 262 -4.60 -37.18 8.68
N LYS A 263 -5.60 -37.92 9.18
CA LYS A 263 -6.96 -37.92 8.62
C LYS A 263 -7.58 -36.53 8.62
N PHE A 264 -7.39 -35.77 9.70
CA PHE A 264 -7.86 -34.39 9.80
C PHE A 264 -7.26 -33.48 8.71
N ILE A 265 -5.94 -33.58 8.49
CA ILE A 265 -5.24 -32.82 7.44
C ILE A 265 -5.71 -33.24 6.04
N GLU A 266 -5.88 -34.54 5.80
CA GLU A 266 -6.37 -35.08 4.52
C GLU A 266 -7.81 -34.64 4.23
N GLU A 267 -8.68 -34.58 5.24
CA GLU A 267 -10.02 -34.03 5.12
C GLU A 267 -9.96 -32.52 4.81
N GLY A 268 -9.06 -31.77 5.44
CA GLY A 268 -8.83 -30.36 5.12
C GLY A 268 -8.48 -30.13 3.64
N TYR A 269 -7.60 -30.93 3.06
CA TYR A 269 -7.33 -30.89 1.61
C TYR A 269 -8.53 -31.27 0.75
N THR A 270 -9.41 -32.16 1.24
CA THR A 270 -10.64 -32.55 0.53
C THR A 270 -11.66 -31.42 0.57
N LEU A 271 -11.87 -30.81 1.72
CA LEU A 271 -12.75 -29.65 1.91
C LEU A 271 -12.28 -28.44 1.10
N GLN A 272 -10.97 -28.19 1.03
CA GLN A 272 -10.41 -27.13 0.18
C GLN A 272 -10.80 -27.32 -1.28
N ARG A 273 -10.70 -28.55 -1.81
CA ARG A 273 -11.06 -28.86 -3.20
C ARG A 273 -12.56 -28.64 -3.43
N LEU A 274 -13.40 -29.11 -2.52
CA LEU A 274 -14.86 -28.93 -2.60
C LEU A 274 -15.26 -27.45 -2.52
N LEU A 275 -14.63 -26.68 -1.62
CA LEU A 275 -14.81 -25.24 -1.54
C LEU A 275 -14.38 -24.55 -2.84
N GLN A 276 -13.23 -24.92 -3.40
CA GLN A 276 -12.73 -24.35 -4.65
C GLN A 276 -13.66 -24.66 -5.83
N GLU A 277 -14.22 -25.87 -5.91
CA GLU A 277 -15.19 -26.26 -6.93
C GLU A 277 -16.53 -25.54 -6.77
N ALA A 278 -17.02 -25.39 -5.54
CA ALA A 278 -18.31 -24.75 -5.26
C ALA A 278 -18.26 -23.23 -5.50
N LEU A 279 -17.15 -22.60 -5.10
CA LEU A 279 -16.96 -21.15 -5.21
C LEU A 279 -16.40 -20.73 -6.58
N LYS A 280 -15.81 -21.67 -7.35
CA LYS A 280 -15.28 -21.46 -8.71
C LYS A 280 -14.34 -20.25 -8.78
N ASP A 281 -14.40 -19.50 -9.89
CA ASP A 281 -13.53 -18.36 -10.20
C ASP A 281 -13.79 -17.12 -9.32
N ASN A 282 -14.70 -17.21 -8.36
CA ASN A 282 -15.00 -16.10 -7.44
C ASN A 282 -13.93 -15.96 -6.35
N PHE A 283 -13.31 -17.09 -5.96
CA PHE A 283 -12.33 -17.15 -4.88
C PHE A 283 -11.22 -18.15 -5.18
N ILE A 284 -10.03 -17.83 -4.70
CA ILE A 284 -8.93 -18.78 -4.52
C ILE A 284 -8.99 -19.28 -3.08
N ILE A 285 -9.09 -20.58 -2.88
CA ILE A 285 -9.11 -21.18 -1.54
C ILE A 285 -7.71 -21.70 -1.22
N GLU A 286 -7.05 -21.07 -0.26
CA GLU A 286 -5.74 -21.45 0.25
C GLU A 286 -5.91 -22.23 1.56
N TYR A 287 -5.65 -23.54 1.55
CA TYR A 287 -5.62 -24.32 2.78
C TYR A 287 -4.27 -24.20 3.48
N LYS A 288 -4.29 -23.87 4.77
CA LYS A 288 -3.12 -23.98 5.64
C LYS A 288 -3.27 -25.20 6.55
N PRO A 289 -2.56 -26.30 6.27
CA PRO A 289 -2.57 -27.46 7.14
C PRO A 289 -1.88 -27.14 8.48
N LEU A 290 -2.17 -27.96 9.49
CA LEU A 290 -1.46 -27.89 10.76
C LEU A 290 0.04 -28.18 10.54
N PRO A 291 0.96 -27.45 11.20
CA PRO A 291 2.40 -27.64 11.02
C PRO A 291 2.83 -29.05 11.42
N GLU A 292 3.89 -29.59 10.82
CA GLU A 292 4.47 -30.85 11.29
C GLU A 292 4.98 -30.69 12.73
N LYS A 293 4.63 -31.63 13.62
CA LYS A 293 5.27 -31.71 14.94
C LYS A 293 6.53 -32.55 14.80
N ALA A 294 7.69 -31.96 15.08
CA ALA A 294 8.95 -32.69 15.12
C ALA A 294 8.91 -33.69 16.30
N GLY A 295 9.01 -34.99 16.01
CA GLY A 295 9.14 -36.04 17.03
C GLY A 295 7.97 -37.01 17.20
N MET A 296 7.12 -37.20 16.19
CA MET A 296 6.31 -38.42 16.04
C MET A 296 6.98 -39.40 15.09
#